data_AF-F6D7R2-F1
#
_entry.id   AF-F6D7R2-F1
#
_cell.length_a   1.000
_cell.length_b   1.000
_cell.length_c   1.000
_cell.angle_alpha   90.00
_cell.angle_beta   90.00
_cell.angle_gamma   90.00
#
_symmetry.space_group_name_H-M   'P 1'
#
loop_
_entity.id
_entity.type
_entity.pdbx_description
1 polymer ?
#
loop_
_entity_poly.entity_id
_entity_poly.type
_entity_poly.pdbx_seq_one_letter_code
_entity_poly.pdbx_strand_id
1 'polypeptide(L)'
;MTDWKAVGIGAILNAVLTIVLTIAVFPLFFLGPLIGGFLTAYLSNGNEKEGLVDGALSGIIGGLIIGVLFIAGFGALTVIIGLIFAKIGILAGTITFIVGLFVTLMSVIIGGVFGAIGGVLGEYIKQNEIME
;
A
#
# COMPACT_ATOMS: atom_id res chain seq x y z
N MET A 1 -21.38 -3.67 4.44
CA MET A 1 -20.46 -4.25 5.47
C MET A 1 -19.15 -4.54 4.76
N THR A 2 -18.00 -4.15 5.32
CA THR A 2 -16.70 -4.30 4.63
C THR A 2 -16.42 -5.74 4.20
N ASP A 3 -16.10 -5.91 2.93
CA ASP A 3 -15.66 -7.20 2.38
C ASP A 3 -14.14 -7.35 2.56
N TRP A 4 -13.77 -8.01 3.66
CA TRP A 4 -12.37 -8.24 4.01
C TRP A 4 -11.59 -9.06 2.99
N LYS A 5 -12.25 -9.90 2.18
CA LYS A 5 -11.59 -10.66 1.12
C LYS A 5 -11.18 -9.72 -0.01
N ALA A 6 -12.09 -8.84 -0.45
CA ALA A 6 -11.81 -7.85 -1.47
C ALA A 6 -10.76 -6.82 -1.02
N VAL A 7 -10.83 -6.37 0.24
CA VAL A 7 -9.83 -5.49 0.87
C VAL A 7 -8.45 -6.14 0.88
N GLY A 8 -8.36 -7.42 1.27
CA GLY A 8 -7.10 -8.15 1.30
C GLY A 8 -6.45 -8.31 -0.08
N ILE A 9 -7.26 -8.66 -1.10
CA ILE A 9 -6.77 -8.78 -2.49
C ILE A 9 -6.25 -7.43 -3.00
N GLY A 10 -7.03 -6.36 -2.82
CA GLY A 10 -6.61 -5.03 -3.25
C GLY A 10 -5.38 -4.52 -2.50
N ALA A 11 -5.24 -4.82 -1.21
CA ALA A 11 -4.08 -4.42 -0.41
C ALA A 11 -2.79 -5.10 -0.90
N ILE A 12 -2.86 -6.39 -1.24
CA ILE A 12 -1.73 -7.13 -1.81
C ILE A 12 -1.38 -6.55 -3.18
N LEU A 13 -2.38 -6.35 -4.04
CA LEU A 13 -2.15 -5.77 -5.37
C LEU A 13 -1.54 -4.37 -5.28
N ASN A 14 -2.06 -3.53 -4.38
CA ASN A 14 -1.51 -2.22 -4.06
C ASN A 14 -0.03 -2.33 -3.69
N ALA A 15 0.31 -3.16 -2.71
CA ALA A 15 1.70 -3.31 -2.26
C ALA A 15 2.63 -3.76 -3.39
N VAL A 16 2.22 -4.79 -4.14
CA VAL A 16 3.01 -5.34 -5.24
C VAL A 16 3.21 -4.31 -6.35
N LEU A 17 2.14 -3.69 -6.84
CA LEU A 17 2.22 -2.68 -7.89
C LEU A 17 3.03 -1.47 -7.46
N THR A 18 2.83 -0.97 -6.23
CA THR A 18 3.59 0.17 -5.71
C THR A 18 5.08 -0.13 -5.72
N ILE A 19 5.49 -1.30 -5.21
CA ILE A 19 6.90 -1.71 -5.17
C ILE A 19 7.46 -1.84 -6.59
N VAL A 20 6.78 -2.57 -7.48
CA VAL A 20 7.22 -2.78 -8.86
C VAL A 20 7.36 -1.46 -9.60
N LEU A 21 6.36 -0.57 -9.52
CA LEU A 21 6.37 0.71 -10.21
C LEU A 21 7.37 1.70 -9.61
N THR A 22 7.62 1.64 -8.31
CA THR A 22 8.70 2.42 -7.68
C THR A 22 10.06 2.08 -8.27
N ILE A 23 10.32 0.80 -8.54
CA ILE A 23 11.59 0.31 -9.08
C ILE A 23 11.66 0.53 -10.61
N ALA A 24 10.57 0.25 -11.32
CA ALA A 24 10.56 0.21 -12.78
C ALA A 24 10.38 1.60 -13.42
N VAL A 25 9.43 2.41 -12.92
CA VAL A 25 9.02 3.66 -13.57
C VAL A 25 8.61 4.71 -12.53
N PHE A 26 9.59 5.39 -11.95
CA PHE A 26 9.32 6.52 -11.06
C PHE A 26 8.75 7.72 -11.86
N PRO A 27 7.67 8.39 -11.41
CA PRO A 27 7.02 8.32 -10.10
C PRO A 27 5.68 7.53 -10.05
N LEU A 28 5.45 6.53 -10.91
CA LEU A 28 4.14 5.89 -11.07
C LEU A 28 3.67 5.00 -9.89
N PHE A 29 4.39 4.98 -8.77
CA PHE A 29 4.07 4.18 -7.58
C PHE A 29 2.66 4.45 -7.01
N PHE A 30 2.13 5.67 -7.19
CA PHE A 30 0.79 6.04 -6.73
C PHE A 30 -0.35 5.28 -7.44
N LEU A 31 -0.07 4.62 -8.57
CA LEU A 31 -1.04 3.77 -9.25
C LEU A 31 -1.35 2.49 -8.47
N GLY A 32 -0.42 2.02 -7.63
CA GLY A 32 -0.65 0.83 -6.81
C GLY A 32 -1.86 0.96 -5.90
N PRO A 33 -1.93 1.97 -5.01
CA PRO A 33 -3.10 2.15 -4.15
C PRO A 33 -4.36 2.49 -4.92
N LEU A 34 -4.25 3.27 -6.01
CA LEU A 34 -5.40 3.61 -6.84
C LEU A 34 -6.04 2.35 -7.47
N ILE A 35 -5.23 1.49 -8.09
CA ILE A 35 -5.70 0.25 -8.71
C ILE A 35 -6.14 -0.76 -7.64
N GLY A 36 -5.42 -0.84 -6.51
CA GLY A 36 -5.78 -1.73 -5.41
C GLY A 36 -7.12 -1.35 -4.78
N GLY A 37 -7.36 -0.05 -4.55
CA GLY A 37 -8.65 0.45 -4.06
C GLY A 37 -9.78 0.25 -5.07
N PHE A 38 -9.51 0.51 -6.36
CA PHE A 38 -10.44 0.23 -7.45
C PHE A 38 -10.86 -1.24 -7.46
N LEU A 39 -9.90 -2.16 -7.44
CA LEU A 39 -10.18 -3.58 -7.47
C LEU A 39 -10.96 -4.03 -6.22
N THR A 40 -10.63 -3.48 -5.05
CA THR A 40 -11.38 -3.78 -3.82
C THR A 40 -12.85 -3.43 -3.95
N ALA A 41 -13.18 -2.22 -4.40
CA ALA A 41 -14.58 -1.81 -4.55
C ALA A 41 -15.29 -2.56 -5.68
N TYR A 42 -14.61 -2.78 -6.81
CA TYR A 42 -15.17 -3.52 -7.93
C TYR A 42 -15.56 -4.96 -7.55
N LEU A 43 -14.75 -5.61 -6.70
CA LEU A 43 -15.02 -6.96 -6.22
C LEU A 43 -16.03 -7.01 -5.06
N SER A 44 -16.19 -5.93 -4.29
CA SER A 44 -17.11 -5.90 -3.15
C SER A 44 -18.53 -5.58 -3.60
N ASN A 45 -19.55 -6.07 -2.88
CA ASN A 45 -20.96 -5.79 -3.17
C ASN A 45 -21.47 -4.64 -2.30
N GLY A 46 -20.86 -3.47 -2.47
CA GLY A 46 -21.16 -2.27 -1.69
C GLY A 46 -21.92 -1.20 -2.46
N ASN A 47 -21.95 0.00 -1.88
CA ASN A 47 -22.33 1.25 -2.53
C ASN A 47 -21.14 2.21 -2.52
N GLU A 48 -21.25 3.40 -3.11
CA GLU A 48 -20.12 4.35 -3.23
C GLU A 48 -19.42 4.65 -1.89
N LYS A 49 -20.19 4.77 -0.81
CA LYS A 49 -19.64 5.02 0.52
C LYS A 49 -18.85 3.83 1.05
N GLU A 50 -19.34 2.61 0.80
CA GLU A 50 -18.61 1.39 1.14
C GLU A 50 -17.36 1.22 0.27
N GLY A 51 -17.44 1.53 -1.03
CA GLY A 51 -16.30 1.55 -1.94
C GLY A 51 -15.19 2.52 -1.49
N LEU A 52 -15.56 3.72 -1.04
CA LEU A 52 -14.61 4.68 -0.47
C LEU A 52 -13.88 4.11 0.76
N VAL A 53 -14.63 3.52 1.70
CA VAL A 53 -14.07 2.97 2.95
C VAL A 53 -13.21 1.75 2.68
N ASP A 54 -13.71 0.79 1.91
CA ASP A 54 -13.01 -0.46 1.61
C ASP A 54 -11.77 -0.19 0.74
N GLY A 55 -11.87 0.74 -0.21
CA GLY A 55 -10.72 1.24 -0.97
C GLY A 55 -9.66 1.89 -0.09
N ALA A 56 -10.06 2.75 0.86
CA ALA A 56 -9.14 3.35 1.81
C ALA A 56 -8.46 2.30 2.71
N LEU A 57 -9.21 1.32 3.21
CA LEU A 57 -8.67 0.22 4.01
C LEU A 57 -7.65 -0.61 3.23
N SER A 58 -7.96 -0.95 1.98
CA SER A 58 -7.05 -1.62 1.04
C SER A 58 -5.77 -0.81 0.83
N GLY A 59 -5.92 0.50 0.64
CA GLY A 59 -4.84 1.49 0.60
C GLY A 59 -3.92 1.48 1.82
N ILE A 60 -4.51 1.60 3.01
CA ILE A 60 -3.82 1.62 4.31
C ILE A 60 -3.10 0.31 4.56
N ILE A 61 -3.77 -0.83 4.37
CA ILE A 61 -3.17 -2.16 4.59
C ILE A 61 -2.02 -2.38 3.61
N GLY A 62 -2.18 -2.02 2.34
CA GLY A 62 -1.08 -2.09 1.37
C GLY A 62 0.09 -1.19 1.77
N GLY A 63 -0.18 0.03 2.26
CA GLY A 63 0.83 0.93 2.81
C GLY A 63 1.59 0.36 4.01
N LEU A 64 0.89 -0.33 4.91
CA LEU A 64 1.50 -1.05 6.03
C LEU A 64 2.37 -2.22 5.56
N ILE A 65 1.90 -3.00 4.58
CA ILE A 65 2.69 -4.09 3.99
C ILE A 65 4.00 -3.55 3.41
N ILE A 66 3.94 -2.47 2.64
CA ILE A 66 5.14 -1.82 2.09
C ILE A 66 6.08 -1.37 3.20
N GLY A 67 5.56 -0.72 4.24
CA GLY A 67 6.35 -0.25 5.39
C GLY A 67 7.06 -1.38 6.13
N VAL A 68 6.36 -2.48 6.42
CA VAL A 68 6.92 -3.67 7.06
C VAL A 68 8.01 -4.29 6.18
N LEU A 69 7.75 -4.46 4.88
CA LEU A 69 8.73 -5.00 3.94
C LEU A 69 9.97 -4.11 3.83
N PHE A 70 9.80 -2.78 3.86
CA PHE A 70 10.91 -1.84 3.84
C PHE A 70 11.77 -1.97 5.09
N ILE A 71 11.15 -1.95 6.29
CA ILE A 71 11.86 -2.08 7.57
C ILE A 71 12.56 -3.45 7.66
N ALA A 72 11.89 -4.53 7.27
CA ALA A 72 12.47 -5.87 7.32
C ALA A 72 13.61 -6.03 6.31
N GLY A 73 13.40 -5.59 5.06
CA GLY A 73 14.38 -5.70 3.98
C GLY A 73 15.63 -4.87 4.25
N PHE A 74 15.48 -3.59 4.58
CA PHE A 74 16.63 -2.75 4.93
C PHE A 74 17.23 -3.13 6.29
N GLY A 75 16.41 -3.56 7.25
CA GLY A 75 16.88 -4.08 8.53
C GLY A 75 17.85 -5.26 8.35
N ALA A 76 17.53 -6.23 7.48
CA ALA A 76 18.43 -7.33 7.16
C ALA A 76 19.78 -6.84 6.58
N LEU A 77 19.76 -5.84 5.70
CA LEU A 77 20.98 -5.22 5.16
C LEU A 77 21.82 -4.55 6.25
N THR A 78 21.19 -3.83 7.18
CA THR A 78 21.92 -3.18 8.29
C THR A 78 22.60 -4.16 9.22
N VAL A 79 21.99 -5.33 9.48
CA VAL A 79 22.59 -6.40 10.30
C VAL A 79 23.87 -6.90 9.64
N ILE A 80 23.85 -7.16 8.33
CA ILE A 80 25.02 -7.60 7.57
C ILE A 80 26.14 -6.55 7.62
N ILE A 81 25.82 -5.27 7.43
CA ILE A 81 26.78 -4.16 7.54
C ILE A 81 27.36 -4.09 8.96
N GLY A 82 26.52 -4.26 9.98
CA GLY A 82 26.93 -4.22 11.39
C GLY A 82 27.89 -5.34 11.79
N LEU A 83 27.82 -6.51 11.15
CA LEU A 83 28.80 -7.58 11.36
C LEU A 83 30.20 -7.21 10.86
N ILE A 84 30.30 -6.38 9.83
CA ILE A 84 31.59 -5.95 9.24
C ILE A 84 32.09 -4.66 9.93
N PHE A 85 31.18 -3.75 10.29
CA PHE A 85 31.50 -2.46 10.87
C PHE A 85 30.62 -2.15 12.10
N ALA A 86 30.99 -2.68 13.26
CA ALA A 86 30.17 -2.64 14.49
C ALA A 86 29.64 -1.24 14.89
N LYS A 87 30.48 -0.18 14.81
CA LYS A 87 30.05 1.20 15.12
C LYS A 87 29.10 1.80 14.08
N ILE A 88 29.25 1.39 12.82
CA ILE A 88 28.41 1.85 11.70
C ILE A 88 27.07 1.10 11.74
N GLY A 89 27.07 -0.18 12.14
CA GLY A 89 25.87 -1.02 12.23
C GLY A 89 24.78 -0.46 13.14
N ILE A 90 25.14 -0.02 14.35
CA ILE A 90 24.17 0.54 15.32
C ILE A 90 23.53 1.82 14.75
N LEU A 91 24.36 2.73 14.24
CA LEU A 91 23.88 3.99 13.65
C LEU A 91 23.00 3.74 12.41
N ALA A 92 23.42 2.84 11.53
CA ALA A 92 22.67 2.45 10.34
C ALA A 92 21.33 1.80 10.68
N GLY A 93 21.28 0.97 11.73
CA GLY A 93 20.05 0.35 12.23
C GLY A 93 19.05 1.39 12.75
N THR A 94 19.50 2.35 13.56
CA THR A 94 18.63 3.42 14.08
C THR A 94 18.09 4.30 12.95
N ILE A 95 18.93 4.70 12.00
CA ILE A 95 18.50 5.50 10.84
C ILE A 95 17.48 4.73 10.01
N THR A 96 17.74 3.45 9.73
CA THR A 96 16.84 2.59 8.95
C THR A 96 15.47 2.47 9.61
N PHE A 97 15.43 2.32 10.94
CA PHE A 97 14.17 2.26 11.67
C PHE A 97 13.39 3.58 11.55
N ILE A 98 14.05 4.73 11.75
CA ILE A 98 13.40 6.06 11.66
C ILE A 98 12.89 6.31 10.24
N VAL A 99 13.73 6.07 9.22
CA VAL A 99 13.35 6.23 7.81
C VAL A 99 12.23 5.26 7.45
N GLY A 100 12.30 4.01 7.92
CA GLY A 100 11.26 3.02 7.68
C GLY A 100 9.92 3.39 8.31
N LEU A 101 9.91 3.97 9.51
CA LEU A 101 8.69 4.52 10.13
C LEU A 101 8.13 5.67 9.29
N PHE A 102 8.99 6.59 8.84
CA PHE A 102 8.58 7.69 7.99
C PHE A 102 7.98 7.21 6.66
N VAL A 103 8.63 6.25 5.99
CA VAL A 103 8.13 5.61 4.75
C VAL A 103 6.81 4.91 5.01
N THR A 104 6.66 4.22 6.14
CA THR A 104 5.41 3.55 6.52
C THR A 104 4.27 4.55 6.67
N LEU A 105 4.50 5.64 7.42
CA LEU A 105 3.51 6.70 7.61
C LEU A 105 3.09 7.33 6.27
N MET A 106 4.05 7.66 5.41
CA MET A 106 3.76 8.22 4.09
C MET A 106 3.00 7.23 3.21
N SER A 107 3.41 5.96 3.19
CA SER A 107 2.75 4.91 2.41
C SER A 107 1.32 4.65 2.88
N VAL A 108 1.06 4.72 4.19
CA VAL A 108 -0.29 4.59 4.75
C VAL A 108 -1.18 5.78 4.37
N ILE A 109 -0.67 7.00 4.47
CA ILE A 109 -1.45 8.21 4.15
C ILE A 109 -1.76 8.25 2.65
N ILE A 110 -0.72 8.13 1.81
CA ILE A 110 -0.87 8.12 0.35
C ILE A 110 -1.74 6.93 -0.06
N GLY A 111 -1.46 5.75 0.50
CA GLY A 111 -2.21 4.53 0.25
C GLY A 111 -3.68 4.70 0.56
N GLY A 112 -4.02 5.20 1.75
CA GLY A 112 -5.41 5.43 2.15
C GLY A 112 -6.14 6.43 1.25
N VAL A 113 -5.51 7.56 0.90
CA VAL A 113 -6.12 8.58 0.03
C VAL A 113 -6.36 8.06 -1.38
N PHE A 114 -5.33 7.52 -2.04
CA PHE A 114 -5.47 7.01 -3.41
C PHE A 114 -6.30 5.73 -3.46
N GLY A 115 -6.26 4.91 -2.40
CA GLY A 115 -7.13 3.76 -2.23
C GLY A 115 -8.61 4.16 -2.16
N ALA A 116 -8.95 5.20 -1.40
CA ALA A 116 -10.32 5.75 -1.36
C ALA A 116 -10.76 6.24 -2.75
N ILE A 117 -9.90 6.99 -3.45
CA ILE A 117 -10.19 7.49 -4.81
C ILE A 117 -10.43 6.31 -5.76
N GLY A 118 -9.54 5.32 -5.72
CA GLY A 118 -9.70 4.08 -6.48
C GLY A 118 -11.02 3.39 -6.17
N GLY A 119 -11.36 3.26 -4.89
CA GLY A 119 -12.59 2.61 -4.45
C GLY A 119 -13.87 3.29 -4.95
N VAL A 120 -13.93 4.63 -4.91
CA VAL A 120 -15.05 5.38 -5.50
C VAL A 120 -15.16 5.12 -7.01
N LEU A 121 -14.03 5.12 -7.73
CA LEU A 121 -14.01 4.85 -9.17
C LEU A 121 -14.45 3.41 -9.49
N GLY A 122 -14.03 2.43 -8.68
CA GLY A 122 -14.39 1.02 -8.85
C GLY A 122 -15.88 0.78 -8.73
N GLU A 123 -16.48 1.38 -7.72
CA GLU A 123 -17.91 1.28 -7.48
C GLU A 123 -18.72 2.02 -8.56
N TYR A 124 -18.29 3.22 -8.96
CA TYR A 124 -18.95 3.99 -10.03
C TYR A 124 -19.00 3.22 -11.36
N ILE A 125 -17.89 2.59 -11.76
CA ILE A 125 -17.84 1.79 -12.99
C ILE A 125 -18.75 0.57 -12.88
N LYS A 126 -18.67 -0.17 -11.76
CA LYS A 126 -19.51 -1.34 -11.52
C LYS A 126 -21.00 -1.03 -11.63
N GLN A 127 -21.45 0.09 -11.05
CA GLN A 127 -22.86 0.47 -11.10
C GLN A 127 -23.31 0.79 -12.53
N ASN A 128 -22.47 1.46 -13.33
CA ASN A 128 -22.79 1.75 -14.72
C ASN A 128 -22.88 0.49 -15.58
N GLU A 129 -22.04 -0.52 -15.35
CA GLU A 129 -22.11 -1.80 -16.07
C GLU A 129 -23.37 -2.61 -15.76
N ILE A 130 -23.94 -2.47 -14.56
CA ILE A 130 -25.18 -3.17 -14.15
C ILE A 130 -26.44 -2.49 -14.76
N MET A 131 -26.34 -1.22 -15.13
CA MET A 131 -27.46 -0.44 -15.69
C MET A 131 -27.58 -0.54 -17.22
N GLU A 132 -26.59 -1.10 -17.92
CA GLU A 132 -26.64 -1.46 -19.35
C GLU A 132 -27.20 -2.87 -19.58
#